data_AF-A0A1C0SX61-F1
#
_entry.id   AF-A0A1C0SX61-F1
#
_cell.length_a   1.000
_cell.length_b   1.000
_cell.length_c   1.000
_cell.angle_alpha   90.00
_cell.angle_beta   90.00
_cell.angle_gamma   90.00
#
_symmetry.space_group_name_H-M   'P 1'
#
loop_
_entity.id
_entity.type
_entity.pdbx_description
1 polymer ?
#
loop_
_entity_poly.entity_id
_entity_poly.type
_entity_poly.pdbx_seq_one_letter_code
_entity_poly.pdbx_strand_id
1 'polypeptide(L)' 'MIRQPKQLTPYADRDLDCQQALQSTFNQALHLAEQYGWTRQEAAAALQELAYAHLAIEEESRLTTLTLEQTSHARH' A
#
# COMPACT_ATOMS: atom_id res chain seq x y z
N MET A 1 -9.79 -6.71 13.48
CA MET A 1 -8.67 -5.82 13.84
C MET A 1 -7.42 -6.35 13.16
N ILE A 2 -6.70 -5.50 12.42
CA ILE A 2 -5.46 -5.89 11.73
C ILE A 2 -4.38 -6.10 12.80
N ARG A 3 -3.69 -7.24 12.73
CA ARG A 3 -2.61 -7.58 13.67
C ARG A 3 -1.29 -7.04 13.15
N GLN A 4 -0.44 -6.57 14.05
CA GLN A 4 0.94 -6.22 13.72
C GLN A 4 1.74 -7.48 13.30
N PRO A 5 2.78 -7.34 12.45
CA PRO A 5 3.70 -8.43 12.15
C PRO A 5 4.33 -9.00 13.44
N LYS A 6 4.66 -10.29 13.45
CA LYS A 6 5.30 -10.94 14.61
C LYS A 6 6.62 -10.28 15.01
N GLN A 7 7.36 -9.77 14.02
CA GLN A 7 8.65 -9.09 14.19
C GLN A 7 8.79 -7.95 13.18
N LEU A 8 9.54 -6.91 13.56
CA LEU A 8 9.85 -5.78 12.67
C LEU A 8 10.97 -6.11 11.67
N THR A 9 11.78 -7.13 11.94
CA THR A 9 12.82 -7.64 11.02
C THR A 9 12.24 -8.66 10.03
N PRO A 10 12.91 -8.93 8.91
CA PRO A 10 12.48 -9.99 7.98
C PRO A 10 12.42 -11.35 8.68
N TYR A 11 11.40 -12.15 8.37
CA TYR A 11 11.27 -13.56 8.73
C TYR A 11 10.53 -14.30 7.60
N ALA A 12 10.71 -15.62 7.52
CA ALA A 12 10.31 -16.43 6.36
C ALA A 12 8.85 -16.22 5.93
N ASP A 13 7.91 -16.24 6.89
CA ASP A 13 6.47 -16.16 6.62
C ASP A 13 5.89 -14.74 6.70
N ARG A 14 6.73 -13.70 6.72
CA ARG A 14 6.27 -12.33 7.01
C ARG A 14 5.23 -11.83 6.01
N ASP A 15 5.45 -12.12 4.73
CA ASP A 15 4.52 -11.72 3.67
C ASP A 15 3.15 -12.40 3.86
N LEU A 16 3.14 -13.71 4.08
CA LEU A 16 1.91 -14.49 4.33
C LEU A 16 1.17 -14.01 5.57
N ASP A 17 1.88 -13.76 6.69
CA ASP A 17 1.28 -13.27 7.92
C ASP A 17 0.64 -11.88 7.72
N CYS A 18 1.30 -10.99 6.98
CA CYS A 18 0.76 -9.67 6.63
C CYS A 18 -0.50 -9.77 5.75
N GLN A 19 -0.46 -10.61 4.71
CA GLN A 19 -1.62 -10.86 3.84
C GLN A 19 -2.81 -11.40 4.65
N GLN A 20 -2.56 -12.40 5.51
CA GLN A 20 -3.60 -12.99 6.34
C GLN A 20 -4.20 -11.99 7.33
N ALA A 21 -3.38 -11.08 7.88
CA ALA A 21 -3.85 -10.02 8.77
C ALA A 21 -4.76 -9.00 8.06
N LEU A 22 -4.55 -8.76 6.77
CA LEU A 22 -5.33 -7.82 5.94
C LEU A 22 -6.54 -8.48 5.27
N GLN A 23 -6.53 -9.81 5.08
CA GLN A 23 -7.49 -10.54 4.25
C GLN A 23 -8.96 -10.25 4.61
N SER A 24 -9.29 -10.17 5.90
CA SER A 24 -10.67 -9.90 6.33
C SER A 24 -11.13 -8.49 5.93
N THR A 25 -10.28 -7.48 6.13
CA THR A 25 -10.57 -6.09 5.75
C THR A 25 -10.64 -5.93 4.24
N PHE A 26 -9.73 -6.58 3.51
CA PHE A 26 -9.77 -6.60 2.04
C PHE A 26 -11.10 -7.18 1.52
N ASN A 27 -11.53 -8.32 2.07
CA ASN A 27 -12.80 -8.93 1.69
C ASN A 27 -14.03 -8.06 2.02
N GLN A 28 -13.98 -7.29 3.12
CA GLN A 28 -15.03 -6.34 3.46
C GLN A 28 -15.10 -5.18 2.46
N ALA A 29 -13.96 -4.67 2.02
CA ALA A 29 -13.91 -3.63 0.99
C ALA A 29 -14.48 -4.13 -0.35
N LEU A 30 -14.14 -5.35 -0.77
CA LEU A 30 -14.72 -5.97 -1.96
C LEU A 30 -16.23 -6.16 -1.82
N HIS A 31 -16.69 -6.66 -0.66
CA HIS A 31 -18.12 -6.83 -0.42
C HIS A 31 -18.88 -5.51 -0.45
N LEU A 32 -18.30 -4.45 0.11
CA LEU A 32 -18.89 -3.12 0.04
C LEU A 32 -19.03 -2.67 -1.42
N ALA A 33 -17.99 -2.80 -2.24
CA ALA A 33 -18.06 -2.44 -3.66
C ALA A 33 -19.15 -3.23 -4.42
N GLU A 34 -19.31 -4.53 -4.13
CA GLU A 34 -20.38 -5.36 -4.68
C GLU A 34 -21.78 -4.81 -4.35
N GLN A 35 -21.98 -4.24 -3.15
CA GLN A 35 -23.25 -3.60 -2.75
C GLN A 35 -23.57 -2.33 -3.56
N TYR A 36 -22.56 -1.72 -4.19
CA TYR A 36 -22.70 -0.57 -5.09
C TYR A 36 -22.67 -0.97 -6.57
N GLY A 37 -22.84 -2.27 -6.87
CA GLY A 37 -23.00 -2.77 -8.23
C GLY A 37 -21.70 -3.09 -8.97
N TRP A 38 -20.56 -3.07 -8.28
CA TRP A 38 -19.28 -3.46 -8.87
C TRP A 38 -19.17 -4.99 -8.90
N THR A 39 -18.48 -5.52 -9.88
CA THR A 39 -18.02 -6.91 -9.79
C THR A 39 -16.84 -6.99 -8.81
N ARG A 40 -16.68 -8.16 -8.18
CA ARG A 40 -15.53 -8.44 -7.31
C ARG A 40 -14.20 -8.20 -8.01
N GLN A 41 -14.13 -8.54 -9.31
CA GLN A 41 -12.94 -8.40 -10.13
C GLN A 41 -12.59 -6.93 -10.38
N GLU A 42 -13.58 -6.08 -10.69
CA GLU A 42 -13.37 -4.64 -10.85
C GLU A 42 -12.88 -4.00 -9.55
N ALA A 43 -13.51 -4.34 -8.42
CA ALA A 43 -13.11 -3.82 -7.13
C ALA A 43 -11.67 -4.23 -6.75
N ALA A 44 -11.31 -5.49 -6.98
CA ALA A 44 -9.96 -5.99 -6.71
C ALA A 44 -8.92 -5.32 -7.62
N ALA A 45 -9.21 -5.17 -8.91
CA ALA A 45 -8.34 -4.47 -9.85
C ALA A 45 -8.16 -3.00 -9.45
N ALA A 46 -9.23 -2.29 -9.11
CA ALA A 46 -9.14 -0.90 -8.65
C ALA A 46 -8.31 -0.74 -7.38
N LEU A 47 -8.47 -1.63 -6.39
CA LEU A 47 -7.65 -1.61 -5.17
C LEU A 47 -6.16 -1.85 -5.47
N GLN A 48 -5.85 -2.74 -6.41
CA GLN A 48 -4.49 -2.99 -6.86
C GLN A 48 -3.88 -1.74 -7.52
N GLU A 49 -4.59 -1.11 -8.46
CA GLU A 49 -4.12 0.11 -9.12
C GLU A 49 -3.91 1.26 -8.14
N LEU A 50 -4.81 1.43 -7.16
CA LEU A 50 -4.66 2.42 -6.10
C LEU A 50 -3.40 2.17 -5.25
N ALA A 51 -3.12 0.90 -4.91
CA ALA A 51 -1.92 0.55 -4.15
C ALA A 51 -0.64 0.90 -4.93
N TYR A 52 -0.59 0.56 -6.22
CA TYR A 52 0.56 0.91 -7.07
C TYR A 52 0.72 2.42 -7.25
N ALA A 53 -0.38 3.13 -7.49
CA ALA A 53 -0.35 4.59 -7.62
C ALA A 53 0.18 5.25 -6.34
N HIS A 54 -0.23 4.77 -5.17
CA HIS A 54 0.23 5.32 -3.89
C HIS A 54 1.74 5.15 -3.70
N LEU A 55 2.26 3.95 -3.95
CA LEU A 55 3.70 3.66 -3.86
C LEU A 55 4.52 4.52 -4.84
N ALA A 56 4.01 4.74 -6.06
CA ALA A 56 4.67 5.59 -7.05
C ALA A 56 4.75 7.05 -6.57
N ILE A 57 3.67 7.58 -6.00
CA ILE A 57 3.62 8.95 -5.46
C ILE A 57 4.57 9.11 -4.27
N GLU A 58 4.62 8.14 -3.36
CA GLU A 58 5.55 8.16 -2.22
C GLU A 58 7.01 8.21 -2.68
N GLU A 59 7.37 7.42 -3.69
CA GLU A 59 8.72 7.42 -4.25
C GLU A 59 9.06 8.74 -4.95
N GLU A 60 8.15 9.28 -5.75
CA GLU A 60 8.33 10.58 -6.40
C GLU A 60 8.52 11.70 -5.36
N SER A 61 7.73 11.67 -4.29
CA SER A 61 7.82 12.62 -3.19
C SER A 61 9.17 12.54 -2.50
N ARG A 62 9.66 11.32 -2.23
CA ARG A 62 10.98 11.06 -1.64
C ARG A 62 12.11 11.61 -2.52
N LEU A 63 12.07 11.38 -3.83
CA LEU A 63 13.06 11.89 -4.78
C LEU A 63 13.04 13.42 -4.89
N THR A 64 11.85 14.02 -4.84
CA THR A 64 11.68 15.47 -4.86
C THR A 64 12.32 16.12 -3.63
N THR A 65 12.06 15.57 -2.44
CA THR A 65 12.68 16.04 -1.19
C THR A 65 14.21 15.99 -1.26
N LEU A 66 14.78 14.87 -1.70
CA LEU A 66 16.24 14.71 -1.84
C LEU A 66 16.85 15.73 -2.81
N THR A 67 16.16 16.00 -3.93
CA THR A 67 16.64 16.96 -4.94
C THR A 67 16.63 18.39 -4.38
N LEU A 68 15.62 18.75 -3.59
CA LEU A 68 15.55 20.05 -2.93
C LEU A 68 16.69 20.23 -1.91
N GLU A 69 16.99 19.19 -1.12
CA GLU A 69 18.12 19.20 -0.17
C GLU A 69 19.46 19.33 -0.88
N GLN A 70 19.69 18.58 -1.96
CA GLN A 70 20.93 18.67 -2.73
C GLN A 70 21.11 20.04 -3.37
N THR A 71 20.05 20.61 -3.95
CA THR A 71 20.10 21.93 -4.58
C THR A 71 20.15 23.08 -3.59
N SER A 72 19.71 22.90 -2.33
CA SER A 72 19.90 23.89 -1.27
C SER A 72 21.34 23.85 -0.75
N HIS A 73 21.91 22.65 -0.55
CA HIS A 73 23.30 22.48 -0.16
C HIS A 73 24.30 22.94 -1.22
N ALA A 74 23.99 22.79 -2.51
CA ALA A 74 24.86 23.27 -3.60
C ALA A 74 24.85 24.81 -3.78
N ARG A 75 23.92 25.53 -3.12
CA ARG A 75 23.79 26.99 -3.19
C ARG A 75 24.43 27.73 -2.02
N HIS A 76 25.05 27.01 -1.08
CA HIS A 76 25.83 27.54 0.05
C HIS A 76 27.30 27.16 -0.09
#